data_AF-A0A8I0H005-F1
#
_entry.id   AF-A0A8I0H005-F1
#
_cell.length_a   1.000
_cell.length_b   1.000
_cell.length_c   1.000
_cell.angle_alpha   90.00
_cell.angle_beta   90.00
_cell.angle_gamma   90.00
#
_symmetry.space_group_name_H-M   'P 1'
#
loop_
_entity.id
_entity.type
_entity.pdbx_description
1 polymer ?
#
loop_
_entity_poly.entity_id
_entity_poly.type
_entity_poly.pdbx_seq_one_letter_code
_entity_poly.pdbx_strand_id
1 'polypeptide(L)'
;MDIDFMVGTTPVKLTRDWFWGGMKLVSADETVWVQHPAHPGTHFSFTTTQSWLRRIAGQEVIVEKTRSILFAAFREQRFRVLVNGIEVVNRSGM
;
A
#
# COMPACT_ATOMS: atom_id res chain seq x y z
N MET A 1 3.61 -1.04 -9.51
CA MET A 1 3.84 -2.22 -8.65
C MET A 1 2.49 -2.79 -8.30
N ASP A 2 2.29 -4.08 -8.49
CA ASP A 2 1.06 -4.77 -8.12
C ASP A 2 1.35 -5.90 -7.13
N ILE A 3 0.50 -6.01 -6.11
CA ILE A 3 0.54 -7.04 -5.08
C ILE A 3 -0.88 -7.61 -4.95
N ASP A 4 -1.03 -8.88 -5.27
CA ASP A 4 -2.28 -9.62 -5.10
C ASP A 4 -2.32 -10.27 -3.71
N PHE A 5 -3.49 -10.22 -3.07
CA PHE A 5 -3.75 -10.83 -1.77
C PHE A 5 -5.25 -11.11 -1.59
N MET A 6 -5.59 -11.84 -0.52
CA MET A 6 -6.98 -12.16 -0.20
C MET A 6 -7.47 -11.34 0.99
N VAL A 7 -8.70 -10.82 0.88
CA VAL A 7 -9.46 -10.20 1.96
C VAL A 7 -10.67 -11.08 2.22
N GLY A 8 -10.56 -11.97 3.21
CA GLY A 8 -11.49 -13.08 3.38
C GLY A 8 -11.47 -14.00 2.15
N THR A 9 -12.58 -14.04 1.42
CA THR A 9 -12.72 -14.80 0.15
C THR A 9 -12.59 -13.93 -1.10
N THR A 10 -12.38 -12.61 -0.93
CA THR A 10 -12.33 -11.67 -2.06
C THR A 10 -10.88 -11.45 -2.50
N PRO A 11 -10.55 -11.64 -3.79
CA PRO A 11 -9.25 -11.27 -4.32
C PRO A 11 -9.13 -9.75 -4.39
N VAL A 12 -8.05 -9.21 -3.83
CA VAL A 12 -7.75 -7.79 -3.80
C VAL A 12 -6.34 -7.55 -4.30
N LYS A 13 -6.17 -6.47 -5.06
CA LYS A 13 -4.90 -6.01 -5.58
C LYS A 13 -4.55 -4.65 -4.99
N LEU A 14 -3.38 -4.55 -4.37
CA LEU A 14 -2.73 -3.28 -4.08
C LEU A 14 -1.93 -2.87 -5.31
N THR A 15 -2.36 -1.81 -5.99
CA THR A 15 -1.65 -1.26 -7.14
C THR A 15 -1.08 0.12 -6.81
N ARG A 16 0.16 0.35 -7.22
CA ARG A 16 0.83 1.65 -7.18
C ARG A 16 1.18 2.08 -8.59
N ASP A 17 0.62 3.21 -8.99
CA ASP A 17 0.86 3.84 -10.27
C ASP A 17 2.26 4.47 -10.28
N TRP A 18 3.05 4.16 -11.32
CA TRP A 18 4.43 4.63 -11.43
C TRP A 18 4.52 6.08 -11.91
N PHE A 19 3.51 6.56 -12.66
CA PHE A 19 3.54 7.88 -13.28
C PHE A 19 3.06 8.98 -12.32
N TRP A 20 2.03 8.68 -11.51
CA TRP A 20 1.46 9.66 -10.57
C TRP A 20 1.73 9.34 -9.08
N GLY A 21 2.36 8.20 -8.79
CA GLY A 21 2.72 7.79 -7.42
C GLY A 21 1.54 7.38 -6.52
N GLY A 22 0.31 7.49 -7.03
CA GLY A 22 -0.92 7.12 -6.32
C GLY A 22 -1.01 5.61 -6.05
N MET A 23 -1.74 5.24 -5.00
CA MET A 23 -1.85 3.85 -4.56
C MET A 23 -3.30 3.51 -4.24
N LYS A 24 -3.77 2.36 -4.73
CA LYS A 24 -5.16 1.90 -4.64
C LYS A 24 -5.23 0.44 -4.21
N LEU A 25 -6.32 0.12 -3.52
CA LEU A 25 -6.82 -1.23 -3.38
C LEU A 25 -7.92 -1.44 -4.42
N VAL A 26 -7.89 -2.55 -5.12
CA VAL A 26 -8.83 -2.88 -6.20
C VAL A 26 -9.35 -4.30 -5.97
N SER A 27 -10.66 -4.47 -5.88
CA SER A 27 -11.33 -5.76 -5.94
C SER A 27 -12.22 -5.81 -7.20
N ALA A 28 -13.00 -6.87 -7.38
CA ALA A 28 -13.97 -6.95 -8.47
C ALA A 28 -15.06 -5.87 -8.37
N ASP A 29 -15.47 -5.53 -7.15
CA ASP A 29 -16.66 -4.71 -6.89
C ASP A 29 -16.32 -3.26 -6.50
N GLU A 30 -15.09 -3.00 -6.05
CA GLU A 30 -14.72 -1.68 -5.53
C GLU A 30 -13.27 -1.31 -5.75
N THR A 31 -13.02 0.00 -5.70
CA THR A 31 -11.68 0.58 -5.75
C THR A 31 -11.55 1.65 -4.69
N VAL A 32 -10.56 1.51 -3.82
CA VAL A 32 -10.34 2.40 -2.68
C VAL A 32 -8.95 3.01 -2.77
N TRP A 33 -8.87 4.34 -2.70
CA TRP A 33 -7.59 5.03 -2.66
C TRP A 33 -6.89 4.84 -1.31
N VAL A 34 -5.69 4.29 -1.34
CA VAL A 34 -4.78 4.28 -0.19
C VAL A 34 -4.06 5.62 -0.10
N GLN A 35 -3.51 6.06 -1.22
CA GLN A 35 -2.89 7.38 -1.39
C GLN A 35 -3.39 8.04 -2.68
N HIS A 36 -3.94 9.24 -2.55
CA HIS A 36 -4.42 10.00 -3.70
C HIS A 36 -3.31 10.90 -4.27
N PRO A 37 -3.08 10.92 -5.60
CA PRO A 37 -1.99 11.69 -6.21
C PRO A 37 -2.11 13.21 -6.01
N ALA A 38 -3.32 13.72 -5.75
CA ALA A 38 -3.55 15.13 -5.44
C ALA A 38 -3.17 15.51 -3.99
N HIS A 39 -2.86 14.54 -3.11
CA HIS A 39 -2.37 14.86 -1.77
C HIS A 39 -0.86 15.11 -1.81
N PRO A 40 -0.37 16.27 -1.33
CA PRO A 40 1.06 16.59 -1.38
C PRO A 40 1.93 15.59 -0.60
N GLY A 41 1.38 14.96 0.46
CA GLY A 41 2.02 13.91 1.23
C GLY A 41 2.27 12.59 0.47
N THR A 42 1.71 12.43 -0.73
CA THR A 42 1.97 11.29 -1.63
C THR A 42 3.31 11.43 -2.35
N HIS A 43 3.74 12.66 -2.61
CA HIS A 43 4.99 12.97 -3.31
C HIS A 43 6.14 13.24 -2.33
N PHE A 44 5.83 13.91 -1.22
CA PHE A 44 6.81 14.30 -0.22
C PHE A 44 6.46 13.67 1.12
N SER A 45 7.32 12.79 1.60
CA SER A 45 7.24 12.27 2.96
C SER A 45 8.60 12.41 3.64
N PHE A 46 8.57 12.89 4.88
CA PHE A 46 9.73 12.98 5.77
C PHE A 46 9.79 11.80 6.74
N THR A 47 8.83 10.87 6.68
CA THR A 47 8.80 9.69 7.55
C THR A 47 9.31 8.45 6.82
N THR A 48 10.05 7.63 7.56
CA THR A 48 10.53 6.29 7.15
C THR A 48 9.39 5.34 6.91
N THR A 49 8.35 5.43 7.75
CA THR A 49 7.20 4.53 7.73
C THR A 49 5.93 5.33 7.57
N GLN A 50 5.02 4.80 6.77
CA GLN A 50 3.69 5.33 6.56
C GLN A 50 2.68 4.18 6.65
N SER A 51 1.53 4.44 7.26
CA SER A 51 0.48 3.45 7.42
C SER A 51 -0.87 4.07 7.05
N TRP A 52 -1.69 3.30 6.35
CA TRP A 52 -3.03 3.72 5.92
C TRP A 52 -4.03 2.62 6.26
N LEU A 53 -4.98 2.95 7.12
CA LEU A 53 -6.16 2.13 7.37
C LEU A 53 -7.24 2.43 6.33
N ARG A 54 -7.71 1.40 5.65
CA ARG A 54 -8.82 1.45 4.67
C ARG A 54 -9.78 0.30 4.90
N ARG A 55 -10.95 0.38 4.28
CA ARG A 55 -11.95 -0.69 4.29
C ARG A 55 -12.18 -1.14 2.86
N ILE A 56 -12.10 -2.45 2.61
CA ILE A 56 -12.38 -3.09 1.32
C ILE A 56 -12.89 -4.53 1.60
N ALA A 57 -13.75 -5.05 0.75
CA ALA A 57 -14.56 -6.25 0.89
C ALA A 57 -15.26 -6.33 2.26
N GLY A 58 -15.69 -5.18 2.79
CA GLY A 58 -16.29 -5.07 4.12
C GLY A 58 -15.34 -5.33 5.30
N GLN A 59 -14.03 -5.53 5.06
CA GLN A 59 -13.02 -5.79 6.08
C GLN A 59 -12.02 -4.63 6.20
N GLU A 60 -11.34 -4.55 7.35
CA GLU A 60 -10.30 -3.56 7.59
C GLU A 60 -8.97 -4.02 6.98
N VAL A 61 -8.34 -3.13 6.23
CA VAL A 61 -7.06 -3.37 5.58
C VAL A 61 -6.10 -2.24 5.94
N ILE A 62 -4.99 -2.60 6.57
CA ILE A 62 -3.88 -1.69 6.87
C ILE A 62 -2.80 -1.94 5.83
N VAL A 63 -2.44 -0.89 5.10
CA VAL A 63 -1.29 -0.90 4.20
C VAL A 63 -0.17 -0.11 4.86
N GLU A 64 0.96 -0.74 5.07
CA GLU A 64 2.17 -0.11 5.58
C GLU A 64 3.22 -0.04 4.48
N LYS A 65 3.89 1.10 4.40
CA LYS A 65 5.06 1.31 3.54
C LYS A 65 6.21 1.81 4.40
N THR A 66 7.32 1.09 4.37
CA THR A 66 8.58 1.48 5.01
C THR A 66 9.65 1.71 3.94
N ARG A 67 10.38 2.81 4.05
CA ARG A 67 11.51 3.19 3.19
C ARG A 67 12.74 3.45 4.06
N SER A 68 13.90 2.88 3.73
CA SER A 68 15.12 3.20 4.48
C SER A 68 15.58 4.65 4.24
N ILE A 69 16.03 5.34 5.30
CA ILE A 69 16.58 6.70 5.22
C ILE A 69 18.08 6.69 4.85
N LEU A 70 18.79 5.59 5.12
CA LEU A 70 20.24 5.64 5.31
C LEU A 70 21.09 5.68 4.04
N PHE A 71 20.57 5.38 2.85
CA PHE A 71 21.37 5.43 1.61
C PHE A 71 20.52 5.86 0.42
N ALA A 72 20.77 7.07 -0.10
CA ALA A 72 20.04 7.64 -1.24
C ALA A 72 20.06 6.76 -2.51
N ALA A 73 21.02 5.83 -2.60
CA ALA A 73 21.22 4.90 -3.72
C ALA A 73 20.52 3.54 -3.57
N PHE A 74 20.12 3.11 -2.36
CA PHE A 74 19.42 1.83 -2.13
C PHE A 74 18.09 2.11 -1.42
N ARG A 75 17.08 2.46 -2.21
CA ARG A 75 15.72 2.79 -1.74
C ARG A 75 14.85 1.54 -1.65
N GLU A 76 15.29 0.50 -0.96
CA GLU A 76 14.41 -0.65 -0.71
C GLU A 76 13.14 -0.18 -0.01
N GLN A 77 11.99 -0.45 -0.63
CA GLN A 77 10.66 -0.17 -0.12
C GLN A 77 10.06 -1.48 0.33
N ARG A 78 9.62 -1.52 1.58
CA ARG A 78 8.90 -2.64 2.15
C ARG A 78 7.43 -2.29 2.26
N PHE A 79 6.59 -3.17 1.75
CA PHE A 79 5.15 -3.09 1.83
C PHE A 79 4.63 -4.24 2.70
N ARG A 80 3.83 -3.90 3.71
CA ARG A 80 3.07 -4.87 4.50
C ARG A 80 1.59 -4.60 4.32
N VAL A 81 0.80 -5.66 4.22
CA VAL A 81 -0.65 -5.56 4.20
C VAL A 81 -1.19 -6.44 5.31
N LEU A 82 -2.00 -5.85 6.19
CA LEU A 82 -2.70 -6.54 7.25
C LEU A 82 -4.20 -6.48 6.99
N VAL A 83 -4.88 -7.61 7.09
CA VAL A 83 -6.34 -7.72 6.98
C VAL A 83 -6.89 -8.09 8.36
N ASN A 84 -7.74 -7.24 8.92
CA ASN A 84 -8.25 -7.36 10.29
C ASN A 84 -7.12 -7.61 11.33
N GLY A 85 -5.97 -6.95 11.14
CA GLY A 85 -4.79 -7.10 12.00
C GLY A 85 -3.87 -8.30 11.70
N ILE A 86 -4.22 -9.17 10.75
CA ILE A 86 -3.41 -10.32 10.35
C ILE A 86 -2.58 -9.96 9.13
N GLU A 87 -1.25 -10.11 9.21
CA GLU A 87 -0.36 -9.92 8.06
C GLU A 87 -0.65 -10.96 6.97
N VAL A 88 -1.02 -10.49 5.78
CA VAL A 88 -1.26 -11.33 4.59
C VAL A 88 -0.23 -11.10 3.50
N VAL A 89 0.48 -9.97 3.53
CA VAL A 89 1.56 -9.64 2.60
C VAL A 89 2.71 -9.03 3.35
N ASN A 90 3.91 -9.43 2.97
CA ASN A 90 5.16 -8.79 3.36
C ASN A 90 6.13 -8.84 2.18
N ARG A 91 6.24 -7.73 1.43
CA ARG A 91 7.03 -7.67 0.20
C ARG A 91 8.01 -6.51 0.24
N SER A 92 9.29 -6.83 0.07
CA SER A 92 10.33 -5.84 -0.23
C SER A 92 10.55 -5.74 -1.74
N GLY A 93 10.88 -4.54 -2.22
CA GLY A 93 11.29 -4.29 -3.61
C GLY A 93 11.99 -2.94 -3.76
N MET A 94 12.70 -2.76 -4.86
CA MET A 94 13.28 -1.45 -5.26
C MET A 94 12.25 -0.60 -6.02
#